data_AF-A0AAE1V1E3-F1
#
_entry.id   AF-A0AAE1V1E3-F1
#
_cell.length_a   1.000
_cell.length_b   1.000
_cell.length_c   1.000
_cell.angle_alpha   90.00
_cell.angle_beta   90.00
_cell.angle_gamma   90.00
#
_symmetry.space_group_name_H-M   'P 1'
#
loop_
_entity.id
_entity.type
_entity.pdbx_description
1 polymer ?
#
loop_
_entity_poly.entity_id
_entity_poly.type
_entity_poly.pdbx_seq_one_letter_code
_entity_poly.pdbx_strand_id
1 'polypeptide(L)' 'MLLGAAVCCVWRERNQRIFQHKRQNQNLIIKLIIQEVHQRANTKPKLTKWLSNFNFYPV' A
#
# COMPACT_ATOMS: atom_id res chain seq x y z
N MET A 1 2.79 -8.65 -9.14
CA MET A 1 1.70 -7.65 -9.06
C MET A 1 1.74 -6.80 -7.79
N LEU A 2 2.12 -7.35 -6.62
CA LEU A 2 2.22 -6.62 -5.35
C LEU A 2 3.30 -5.54 -5.32
N LEU A 3 4.49 -5.85 -5.85
CA LEU A 3 5.58 -4.88 -6.04
C LEU A 3 5.15 -3.68 -6.90
N GLY A 4 4.29 -3.90 -7.90
CA GLY A 4 3.77 -2.84 -8.75
C GLY A 4 2.90 -1.83 -8.00
N ALA A 5 2.05 -2.28 -7.08
CA ALA A 5 1.21 -1.40 -6.27
C ALA A 5 2.06 -0.51 -5.34
N ALA A 6 3.05 -1.10 -4.67
CA ALA A 6 3.98 -0.37 -3.82
C ALA A 6 4.79 0.67 -4.63
N VAL A 7 5.31 0.29 -5.80
CA VAL A 7 6.04 1.19 -6.70
C VAL A 7 5.13 2.34 -7.18
N CYS A 8 3.87 2.06 -7.53
CA CYS A 8 2.91 3.09 -7.92
C CYS A 8 2.62 4.09 -6.79
N CYS A 9 2.45 3.62 -5.55
CA CYS A 9 2.25 4.49 -4.40
C CYS A 9 3.43 5.42 -4.15
N VAL A 10 4.66 4.89 -4.17
CA VAL A 10 5.89 5.68 -4.01
C VAL A 10 6.08 6.66 -5.16
N TRP A 11 5.84 6.22 -6.40
CA TRP A 11 5.94 7.07 -7.58
C TRP A 11 4.96 8.24 -7.53
N ARG A 12 3.72 8.00 -7.10
CA ARG A 12 2.69 9.03 -6.94
C ARG A 12 3.07 10.06 -5.87
N GLU A 13 3.59 9.65 -4.70
CA GLU A 13 4.04 10.63 -3.70
C GLU A 13 5.21 11.45 -4.22
N ARG A 14 6.21 10.81 -4.85
CA ARG A 14 7.35 11.52 -5.43
C ARG A 14 6.89 12.58 -6.42
N ASN A 15 5.95 12.26 -7.30
CA ASN A 15 5.41 13.21 -8.26
C ASN A 15 4.62 14.34 -7.61
N GLN A 16 3.80 14.05 -6.59
CA GLN A 16 3.09 15.10 -5.84
C GLN A 16 4.06 16.04 -5.13
N ARG A 17 5.16 15.50 -4.59
CA ARG A 17 6.19 16.29 -3.93
C ARG A 17 6.94 17.19 -4.92
N ILE A 18 7.34 16.66 -6.08
CA ILE A 18 8.11 17.40 -7.09
C ILE A 18 7.23 18.42 -7.82
N PHE A 19 6.07 18.01 -8.31
CA PHE A 19 5.26 18.82 -9.22
C PHE A 19 4.19 19.65 -8.52
N GLN A 20 3.73 19.24 -7.34
CA GLN A 20 2.68 19.95 -6.59
C GLN A 20 3.19 20.58 -5.29
N HIS A 21 4.47 20.37 -4.93
CA HIS A 21 5.04 20.79 -3.64
C HIS A 21 4.26 20.28 -2.42
N LYS A 22 3.48 19.21 -2.61
CA LYS A 22 2.68 18.57 -1.56
C LYS A 22 3.47 17.41 -0.98
N ARG A 23 3.80 17.49 0.30
CA ARG A 23 4.44 16.40 1.03
C ARG A 23 3.39 15.62 1.78
N GLN A 24 3.20 14.35 1.42
CA GLN A 24 2.32 13.47 2.18
C GLN A 24 3.07 12.92 3.40
N ASN A 25 2.31 12.63 4.46
CA ASN A 25 2.87 11.96 5.62
C ASN A 25 3.30 10.54 5.22
N GLN A 26 4.55 10.17 5.52
CA GLN A 26 5.10 8.85 5.21
C GLN A 26 4.24 7.72 5.80
N ASN A 27 3.70 7.92 7.00
CA ASN A 27 2.81 6.94 7.64
C ASN A 27 1.52 6.70 6.84
N LEU A 28 1.02 7.72 6.13
CA LEU A 28 -0.18 7.61 5.30
C LEU A 28 0.12 6.82 4.01
N ILE A 29 1.29 7.02 3.40
CA ILE A 29 1.73 6.26 2.23
C ILE A 29 1.90 4.78 2.58
N ILE A 30 2.52 4.49 3.72
CA ILE A 30 2.70 3.12 4.22
C ILE A 30 1.34 2.45 4.43
N LYS A 31 0.38 3.14 5.07
CA LYS A 31 -0.98 2.63 5.24
C LYS A 31 -1.68 2.35 3.90
N LEU A 32 -1.56 3.24 2.92
CA LEU A 32 -2.13 3.04 1.58
C LEU A 32 -1.55 1.80 0.88
N ILE A 33 -0.24 1.60 0.98
CA ILE A 33 0.41 0.40 0.41
C ILE A 33 -0.15 -0.86 1.09
N ILE A 34 -0.19 -0.88 2.43
CA ILE A 34 -0.73 -2.01 3.21
C ILE A 34 -2.19 -2.28 2.81
N GLN A 35 -3.04 -1.25 2.72
CA GLN A 35 -4.43 -1.42 2.31
C GLN A 35 -4.57 -1.99 0.89
N GLU A 36 -3.81 -1.48 -0.09
CA GLU A 36 -3.81 -2.04 -1.44
C GLU A 36 -3.35 -3.51 -1.46
N VAL A 37 -2.35 -3.85 -0.64
CA VAL A 37 -1.88 -5.23 -0.48
C VAL A 37 -3.00 -6.11 0.04
N HIS A 38 -3.65 -5.71 1.15
CA HIS A 38 -4.72 -6.47 1.78
C HIS A 38 -5.94 -6.62 0.87
N GLN A 39 -6.40 -5.53 0.24
CA GLN A 39 -7.55 -5.57 -0.66
C GLN A 39 -7.32 -6.50 -1.85
N ARG A 40 -6.16 -6.42 -2.49
CA ARG A 40 -5.82 -7.31 -3.61
C ARG A 40 -5.60 -8.74 -3.15
N ALA A 41 -5.02 -8.95 -1.97
CA ALA A 41 -4.83 -10.28 -1.43
C ALA A 41 -6.14 -10.94 -1.02
N ASN A 42 -7.16 -10.17 -0.61
CA ASN A 42 -8.47 -10.70 -0.28
C ASN A 42 -9.15 -11.39 -1.47
N THR A 43 -8.78 -11.01 -2.70
CA THR A 43 -9.22 -11.69 -3.93
C THR A 43 -8.54 -13.06 -4.16
N LYS A 44 -7.54 -13.43 -3.34
CA LYS A 44 -6.79 -14.69 -3.42
C LYS A 44 -6.79 -15.42 -2.07
N PRO A 45 -7.61 -16.47 -1.88
CA PRO A 45 -7.82 -17.12 -0.57
C PRO A 45 -6.54 -17.60 0.12
N LYS A 46 -5.58 -18.13 -0.65
CA LYS A 46 -4.27 -18.56 -0.14
C LYS A 46 -3.44 -17.40 0.43
N LEU A 47 -3.56 -16.22 -0.17
CA LEU A 47 -2.84 -15.00 0.23
C LEU A 47 -3.52 -14.34 1.42
N THR A 48 -4.86 -14.36 1.48
CA THR A 48 -5.65 -13.93 2.65
C THR A 48 -5.22 -14.68 3.91
N LYS A 49 -5.11 -16.02 3.84
CA LYS A 49 -4.68 -16.85 4.98
C LYS A 49 -3.24 -16.58 5.41
N TRP A 50 -2.38 -16.18 4.47
CA TRP A 50 -1.01 -15.81 4.79
C TRP A 50 -0.99 -14.43 5.46
N LEU A 51 -1.67 -13.42 4.91
CA LEU A 51 -1.75 -12.07 5.48
C LEU A 51 -2.45 -12.01 6.84
N SER A 52 -3.44 -12.87 7.11
CA SER A 52 -4.05 -12.95 8.44
C SER A 52 -3.03 -13.32 9.53
N ASN A 53 -1.95 -14.02 9.17
CA ASN A 53 -0.87 -14.34 10.11
C ASN A 53 0.06 -13.15 10.36
N PHE A 54 0.03 -12.13 9.50
CA PHE A 54 0.82 -10.89 9.62
C PHE A 54 -0.03 -9.70 10.11
N ASN A 55 -1.18 -9.97 10.75
CA ASN A 55 -2.18 -8.99 11.20
C ASN A 55 -1.60 -7.87 12.11
N PHE A 56 -1.02 -6.85 11.48
CA PHE A 56 -0.54 -5.64 12.14
C PHE A 56 -1.50 -4.45 12.01
N TYR A 57 -2.51 -4.54 11.13
CA TYR A 57 -3.44 -3.44 10.89
C TYR A 57 -4.89 -3.94 10.77
N PRO A 58 -5.83 -3.40 11.57
CA PRO A 58 -7.25 -3.64 11.36
C PRO A 58 -7.71 -2.93 10.08
N VAL A 59 -8.66 -3.59 9.40
CA VAL A 59 -9.37 -3.09 8.21
C VAL A 59 -10.25 -1.91 8.60
#